data_AF-A0A645GU78-F1
#
_entry.id   AF-A0A645GU78-F1
#
_cell.length_a   1.000
_cell.length_b   1.000
_cell.length_c   1.000
_cell.angle_alpha   90.00
_cell.angle_beta   90.00
_cell.angle_gamma   90.00
#
_symmetry.space_group_name_H-M   'P 1'
#
loop_
_entity.id
_entity.type
_entity.pdbx_description
1 polymer ?
#
loop_
_entity_poly.entity_id
_entity_poly.type
_entity_poly.pdbx_seq_one_letter_code
_entity_poly.pdbx_strand_id
1 'polypeptide(L)' 'MLFLEVGHNQGNILADKLAHMAQYTDIEVKKDYNEFDRVIICKTQVK' A
#
# COMPACT_ATOMS: atom_id res chain seq x y z
N MET A 1 5.11 -9.00 -6.29
CA MET A 1 4.13 -8.55 -5.27
C MET A 1 4.93 -7.90 -4.16
N LEU A 2 4.54 -6.69 -3.76
CA LEU A 2 5.22 -5.89 -2.74
C LEU A 2 4.31 -5.79 -1.52
N PHE A 3 4.91 -5.96 -0.33
CA PHE A 3 4.28 -5.76 0.96
C PHE A 3 5.08 -4.69 1.69
N LEU A 4 4.44 -3.58 2.04
CA LEU A 4 5.08 -2.45 2.69
C LEU A 4 4.42 -2.19 4.03
N GLU A 5 5.14 -2.40 5.13
CA GLU A 5 4.69 -1.97 6.46
C GLU A 5 4.66 -0.45 6.52
N VAL A 6 3.59 0.10 7.09
CA VAL A 6 3.36 1.54 7.19
C VAL A 6 3.02 1.94 8.62
N GLY A 7 3.32 3.20 8.95
CA GLY A 7 2.88 3.79 10.21
C GLY A 7 1.37 4.01 10.24
N HIS A 8 0.82 4.17 11.44
CA HIS A 8 -0.60 4.46 11.63
C HIS A 8 -1.01 5.71 10.83
N ASN A 9 -2.16 5.65 10.17
CA ASN A 9 -2.74 6.71 9.31
C ASN A 9 -1.88 7.12 8.10
N GLN A 10 -0.81 6.39 7.78
CA GLN A 10 0.03 6.67 6.61
C GLN A 10 -0.36 5.84 5.38
N GLY A 11 -1.28 4.88 5.52
CA GLY A 11 -1.62 3.92 4.48
C GLY A 11 -2.16 4.58 3.22
N ASN A 12 -3.14 5.47 3.37
CA ASN A 12 -3.74 6.17 2.22
C ASN A 12 -2.75 7.10 1.51
N ILE A 13 -1.91 7.83 2.25
CA ILE A 13 -0.93 8.76 1.69
C ILE A 13 0.14 8.01 0.88
N LEU A 14 0.59 6.85 1.38
CA LEU A 14 1.58 6.03 0.69
C LEU A 14 0.99 5.25 -0.47
N ALA A 15 -0.26 4.77 -0.36
CA ALA A 15 -0.97 4.11 -1.44
C ALA A 15 -1.13 5.04 -2.66
N ASP A 16 -1.49 6.30 -2.43
CA ASP A 16 -1.60 7.33 -3.47
C ASP A 16 -0.26 7.57 -4.19
N LYS A 17 0.84 7.70 -3.42
CA LYS A 17 2.20 7.81 -3.99
C LYS A 17 2.57 6.60 -4.85
N LEU A 18 2.23 5.38 -4.40
CA LEU A 18 2.50 4.16 -5.16
C LEU A 18 1.69 4.11 -6.46
N ALA A 19 0.45 4.59 -6.47
CA ALA A 19 -0.40 4.66 -7.65
C ALA A 19 0.20 5.60 -8.73
N HIS A 20 0.84 6.69 -8.30
CA HIS A 20 1.49 7.64 -9.21
C HIS A 20 2.78 7.13 -9.86
N MET A 21 3.41 6.07 -9.34
CA MET A 21 4.67 5.55 -9.90
C MET A 21 4.47 4.76 -11.20
N ALA A 22 3.23 4.44 -11.59
CA ALA A 22 2.89 3.62 -12.77
C ALA A 22 3.65 2.27 -12.84
N GLN A 23 4.22 1.83 -11.72
CA GLN A 23 4.94 0.56 -11.55
C GLN A 23 4.12 -0.42 -10.72
N TYR A 24 3.11 0.05 -10.00
CA TYR A 24 2.32 -0.74 -9.07
C TYR A 24 0.84 -0.71 -9.42
N THR A 25 0.20 -1.87 -9.36
CA THR A 25 -1.24 -2.06 -9.57
C THR A 25 -1.86 -2.79 -8.37
N ASP A 26 -3.19 -2.85 -8.32
CA ASP A 26 -3.94 -3.57 -7.28
C ASP A 26 -3.50 -3.15 -5.86
N ILE A 27 -3.43 -1.84 -5.62
CA ILE A 27 -2.93 -1.29 -4.35
C ILE A 27 -4.04 -1.38 -3.29
N GLU A 28 -3.76 -2.09 -2.21
CA GLU A 28 -4.66 -2.27 -1.07
C GLU A 28 -3.98 -1.86 0.23
N VAL A 29 -4.67 -1.08 1.06
CA VAL A 29 -4.27 -0.80 2.44
C VAL A 29 -4.99 -1.78 3.37
N LYS A 30 -4.23 -2.51 4.19
CA LYS A 30 -4.77 -3.38 5.25
C LYS A 30 -4.51 -2.77 6.61
N LYS A 31 -5.49 -2.97 7.48
CA LYS A 31 -5.47 -2.54 8.88
C LYS A 31 -5.07 -3.69 9.81
N ASP A 32 -4.58 -3.35 10.99
CA ASP A 32 -4.37 -4.28 12.09
C ASP A 32 -5.69 -4.56 12.86
N TYR A 33 -5.59 -5.34 13.94
CA TYR A 33 -6.74 -5.66 14.81
C TYR A 33 -7.31 -4.45 15.56
N ASN A 34 -6.59 -3.33 15.59
CA ASN A 34 -7.01 -2.08 16.22
C ASN A 34 -7.55 -1.06 15.20
N GLU A 35 -7.81 -1.50 13.96
CA GLU A 35 -8.29 -0.67 12.86
C GLU A 35 -7.30 0.41 12.37
N PHE A 36 -6.00 0.30 12.72
CA PHE A 36 -4.97 1.20 12.22
C PHE A 36 -4.33 0.68 10.94
N ASP A 37 -3.99 1.57 10.01
CA ASP A 37 -3.19 1.24 8.84
C ASP A 37 -1.91 0.51 9.24
N ARG A 38 -1.61 -0.61 8.57
CA ARG A 38 -0.48 -1.47 8.94
C ARG A 38 0.37 -1.92 7.77
N VAL A 39 -0.25 -2.32 6.67
CA VAL A 39 0.48 -2.81 5.50
C VAL A 39 -0.21 -2.40 4.21
N ILE A 40 0.57 -2.01 3.22
CA ILE A 40 0.12 -1.84 1.84
C ILE A 40 0.56 -3.06 1.04
N ILE A 41 -0.36 -3.61 0.27
CA ILE A 41 -0.13 -4.73 -0.63
C ILE A 41 -0.33 -4.22 -2.05
N CYS A 42 0.63 -4.44 -2.94
CA CYS A 42 0.47 -4.11 -4.35
C CYS A 42 1.19 -5.11 -5.26
N LYS A 43 0.76 -5.18 -6.53
CA LYS A 43 1.42 -5.96 -7.57
C LYS A 43 2.39 -5.07 -8.33
N THR A 44 3.57 -5.58 -8.63
CA THR A 44 4.52 -4.92 -9.53
C THR A 44 4.07 -5.19 -10.96
N GLN A 45 3.91 -4.14 -11.75
CA GLN A 45 3.65 -4.23 -13.17
C GLN A 45 4.94 -4.71 -13.87
N VAL A 46 4.88 -5.92 -14.42
CA VAL A 46 5.94 -6.46 -15.29
C VAL A 46 5.50 -6.21 -16.72
N LYS A 47 6.40 -5.66 -17.54
CA LYS A 47 6.16 -5.43 -18.98
C LYS A 47 6.27 -6.72 -19.78
#